data_AF-A0A1V1TVV5-F1
#
_entry.id   AF-A0A1V1TVV5-F1
#
_cell.length_a   1.000
_cell.length_b   1.000
_cell.length_c   1.000
_cell.angle_alpha   90.00
_cell.angle_beta   90.00
_cell.angle_gamma   90.00
#
_symmetry.space_group_name_H-M   'P 1'
#
loop_
_entity.id
_entity.type
_entity.pdbx_description
1 polymer ?
#
loop_
_entity_poly.entity_id
_entity_poly.type
_entity_poly.pdbx_seq_one_letter_code
_entity_poly.pdbx_strand_id
1 'polypeptide(L)'
;MTTHSATICLDVAIDHRIRRICKPTLQPQRLPEPSEHLSILQQHGARLGRKTDEIQVTSQLAGPATTGGILVTLKQPRYNHPFENGLKAVIHDCETLGALEQLFKAASCGTLNLEQHVSLVDLLPFTPQRVETVPPQALQDAFEASRLTICAKRPDVVLCSGRIWLPNDDKDSTIGREKQESFDIKGGLQKLEAGGVGQLDIYDAVGLQGSGKELVLMSRVNGFHPSYAMNYLPEHTSLRQLLLLNVAKTCGLYRGDWQEVRWMDTLRAGCFGLTNKLKHEKTVLANLRQRDNDLERIIRGRSRTIPDYARIYTTVQKGFPSSINRIENSHSRPTENMYNSLLESGLSYRCNDASVVLRKIHELLSAGWPETYNTVNLECITVIGIDTRKTAEIFAAKALRVEDLRLREIFELGMTNVSACFTDLGPGLGFNIEMLADVFLQMALALEHLLGDLLEVKY
;
A
#
# COMPACT_ATOMS: atom_id res chain seq x y z
N MET A 1 -23.54 -15.55 -12.03
CA MET A 1 -23.19 -14.12 -11.87
C MET A 1 -21.69 -13.99 -12.09
N THR A 2 -21.26 -13.40 -13.19
CA THR A 2 -19.84 -13.14 -13.48
C THR A 2 -19.37 -11.99 -12.60
N THR A 3 -18.74 -12.29 -11.46
CA THR A 3 -18.06 -11.29 -10.64
C THR A 3 -16.89 -10.74 -11.44
N HIS A 4 -16.96 -9.49 -11.88
CA HIS A 4 -15.83 -8.83 -12.55
C HIS A 4 -14.77 -8.52 -11.49
N SER A 5 -13.58 -9.11 -11.66
CA SER A 5 -12.40 -8.76 -10.85
C SER A 5 -12.06 -7.29 -11.07
N ALA A 6 -11.72 -6.58 -9.99
CA ALA A 6 -11.32 -5.18 -10.08
C ALA A 6 -10.12 -5.04 -11.04
N THR A 7 -10.13 -4.00 -11.87
CA THR A 7 -9.00 -3.66 -12.76
C THR A 7 -8.16 -2.52 -12.20
N ILE A 8 -8.72 -1.73 -11.29
CA ILE A 8 -8.08 -0.63 -10.57
C ILE A 8 -8.26 -0.86 -9.06
N CYS A 9 -7.21 -0.63 -8.27
CA CYS A 9 -7.28 -0.61 -6.80
C CYS A 9 -6.27 0.41 -6.30
N LEU A 10 -6.61 1.25 -5.32
CA LEU A 10 -5.72 2.32 -4.81
C LEU A 10 -5.17 3.19 -5.95
N ASP A 11 -6.03 3.64 -6.87
CA ASP A 11 -5.70 4.49 -8.03
C ASP A 11 -4.65 3.92 -9.00
N VAL A 12 -4.36 2.62 -8.93
CA VAL A 12 -3.40 1.95 -9.81
C VAL A 12 -4.06 0.85 -10.62
N ALA A 13 -3.70 0.73 -11.88
CA ALA A 13 -4.00 -0.43 -12.69
C ALA A 13 -3.38 -1.66 -12.03
N ILE A 14 -4.19 -2.67 -11.70
CA ILE A 14 -3.73 -3.86 -10.98
C ILE A 14 -2.84 -4.70 -11.90
N ASP A 15 -1.69 -5.14 -11.38
CA ASP A 15 -0.82 -6.10 -12.09
C ASP A 15 -1.65 -7.32 -12.51
N HIS A 16 -1.66 -7.62 -13.81
CA HIS A 16 -2.49 -8.69 -14.38
C HIS A 16 -2.28 -10.05 -13.70
N ARG A 17 -1.09 -10.32 -13.13
CA ARG A 17 -0.80 -11.56 -12.39
C ARG A 17 -1.47 -11.57 -11.03
N ILE A 18 -1.54 -10.43 -10.36
CA ILE A 18 -2.30 -10.26 -9.11
C ILE A 18 -3.81 -10.37 -9.41
N ARG A 19 -4.29 -9.76 -10.50
CA ARG A 19 -5.70 -9.83 -10.88
C ARG A 19 -6.20 -11.28 -11.06
N ARG A 20 -5.36 -12.18 -11.57
CA ARG A 20 -5.68 -13.61 -11.77
C ARG A 20 -5.80 -14.42 -10.47
N ILE A 21 -5.19 -13.95 -9.38
CA ILE A 21 -5.28 -14.62 -8.06
C ILE A 21 -6.38 -14.01 -7.17
N CYS A 22 -6.90 -12.83 -7.52
CA CYS A 22 -8.09 -12.24 -6.90
C CYS A 22 -9.32 -13.10 -7.21
N LYS A 23 -10.06 -13.51 -6.18
CA LYS A 23 -11.22 -14.41 -6.29
C LYS A 23 -12.23 -14.12 -5.19
N PRO A 24 -13.53 -14.39 -5.41
CA PRO A 24 -14.54 -14.40 -4.34
C PRO A 24 -14.05 -15.17 -3.12
N THR A 25 -14.09 -14.51 -1.97
CA THR A 25 -13.75 -15.10 -0.66
C THR A 25 -15.03 -15.27 0.14
N LEU A 26 -15.49 -16.52 0.22
CA LEU A 26 -16.63 -16.90 1.03
C LEU A 26 -16.16 -17.35 2.41
N GLN A 27 -17.01 -17.18 3.43
CA GLN A 27 -16.72 -17.73 4.75
C GLN A 27 -16.59 -19.27 4.64
N PRO A 28 -15.63 -19.89 5.34
CA PRO A 28 -15.53 -21.32 5.47
C PRO A 28 -16.86 -21.90 5.94
N GLN A 29 -17.15 -23.14 5.57
CA GLN A 29 -18.38 -23.83 5.98
C GLN A 29 -18.51 -24.04 7.50
N ARG A 30 -17.50 -23.66 8.28
CA ARG A 30 -17.55 -23.72 9.74
C ARG A 30 -18.52 -22.66 10.25
N LEU A 31 -19.51 -23.10 11.03
CA LEU A 31 -20.46 -22.20 11.67
C LEU A 31 -19.71 -21.25 12.62
N PRO A 32 -19.87 -19.92 12.48
CA PRO A 32 -19.24 -18.97 13.39
C PRO A 32 -19.74 -19.18 14.81
N GLU A 33 -18.83 -19.39 15.76
CA GLU A 33 -19.17 -19.47 17.19
C GLU A 33 -19.12 -18.06 17.81
N PRO A 34 -19.99 -17.71 18.77
CA PRO A 34 -19.88 -16.45 19.50
C PRO A 34 -18.50 -16.27 20.15
N SER A 35 -17.99 -15.04 20.20
CA SER A 35 -16.69 -14.74 20.80
C SER A 35 -16.75 -13.50 21.71
N GLU A 36 -16.01 -13.55 22.82
CA GLU A 36 -15.96 -12.50 23.84
C GLU A 36 -14.94 -11.38 23.54
N HIS A 37 -14.21 -11.46 22.42
CA HIS A 37 -13.13 -10.51 22.08
C HIS A 37 -13.59 -9.04 22.09
N LEU A 38 -14.82 -8.77 21.66
CA LEU A 38 -15.37 -7.42 21.70
C LEU A 38 -15.55 -6.92 23.13
N SER A 39 -16.04 -7.77 24.03
CA SER A 39 -16.21 -7.42 25.45
C SER A 39 -14.87 -7.14 26.12
N ILE A 40 -13.82 -7.91 25.80
CA ILE A 40 -12.45 -7.67 26.28
C ILE A 40 -11.97 -6.27 25.88
N LEU A 41 -12.15 -5.91 24.60
CA LEU A 41 -11.73 -4.62 24.07
C LEU A 41 -12.54 -3.47 24.67
N GLN A 42 -13.86 -3.63 24.80
CA GLN A 42 -14.75 -2.65 25.44
C GLN A 42 -14.38 -2.39 26.90
N GLN A 43 -14.15 -3.45 27.67
CA GLN A 43 -13.73 -3.34 29.07
C GLN A 43 -12.37 -2.66 29.19
N HIS A 44 -11.42 -2.92 28.28
CA HIS A 44 -10.15 -2.21 28.27
C HIS A 44 -10.32 -0.72 27.99
N GLY A 45 -11.09 -0.34 26.95
CA GLY A 45 -11.37 1.07 26.65
C GLY A 45 -12.09 1.79 27.79
N ALA A 46 -13.07 1.14 28.43
CA ALA A 46 -13.79 1.70 29.57
C ALA A 46 -12.87 1.93 30.79
N ARG A 47 -11.97 0.99 31.09
CA ARG A 47 -10.97 1.14 32.17
C ARG A 47 -10.03 2.33 31.93
N LEU A 48 -9.73 2.64 30.66
CA LEU A 48 -8.93 3.80 30.27
C LEU A 48 -9.72 5.12 30.25
N GLY A 49 -11.03 5.09 30.58
CA GLY A 49 -11.89 6.27 30.55
C GLY A 49 -12.12 6.83 29.13
N ARG A 50 -12.04 5.98 28.10
CA ARG A 50 -12.25 6.39 26.71
C ARG A 50 -13.71 6.73 26.44
N LYS A 51 -13.94 7.59 25.44
CA LYS A 51 -15.29 8.01 25.05
C LYS A 51 -16.07 6.82 24.50
N THR A 52 -17.38 6.81 24.71
CA THR A 52 -18.29 5.75 24.23
C THR A 52 -18.16 5.52 22.73
N ASP A 53 -18.08 6.60 21.92
CA ASP A 53 -17.98 6.49 20.46
C ASP A 53 -16.67 5.84 20.02
N GLU A 54 -15.55 6.17 20.68
CA GLU A 54 -14.25 5.56 20.44
C GLU A 54 -14.30 4.05 20.76
N ILE A 55 -14.87 3.68 21.90
CA ILE A 55 -15.04 2.27 22.30
C ILE A 55 -15.92 1.53 21.30
N GLN A 56 -17.04 2.13 20.89
CA GLN A 56 -17.98 1.53 19.96
C GLN A 56 -17.34 1.30 18.58
N VAL A 57 -16.74 2.33 17.98
CA VAL A 57 -16.12 2.21 16.65
C VAL A 57 -14.94 1.25 16.67
N THR A 58 -14.11 1.27 17.72
CA THR A 58 -13.00 0.32 17.86
C THR A 58 -13.53 -1.12 17.96
N SER A 59 -14.64 -1.35 18.66
CA SER A 59 -15.30 -2.65 18.73
C SER A 59 -15.90 -3.07 17.38
N GLN A 60 -16.49 -2.14 16.63
CA GLN A 60 -17.03 -2.40 15.30
C GLN A 60 -15.92 -2.81 14.32
N LEU A 61 -14.78 -2.12 14.36
CA LEU A 61 -13.58 -2.48 13.59
C LEU A 61 -13.05 -3.87 13.95
N ALA A 62 -13.11 -4.26 15.23
CA ALA A 62 -12.69 -5.58 15.69
C ALA A 62 -13.69 -6.70 15.39
N GLY A 63 -14.91 -6.37 14.94
CA GLY A 63 -15.96 -7.34 14.60
C GLY A 63 -15.63 -8.22 13.38
N PRO A 64 -16.48 -9.21 13.04
CA PRO A 64 -17.73 -9.57 13.72
C PRO A 64 -17.53 -10.31 15.05
N ALA A 65 -18.57 -10.32 15.90
CA ALA A 65 -18.61 -10.88 17.27
C ALA A 65 -18.56 -12.43 17.34
N THR A 66 -17.80 -13.04 16.46
CA THR A 66 -17.68 -14.50 16.29
C THR A 66 -16.22 -14.91 16.23
N THR A 67 -15.91 -16.20 16.44
CA THR A 67 -14.55 -16.74 16.25
C THR A 67 -14.21 -16.93 14.77
N GLY A 68 -12.93 -17.09 14.44
CA GLY A 68 -12.45 -17.34 13.07
C GLY A 68 -12.40 -16.07 12.21
N GLY A 69 -12.24 -16.26 10.91
CA GLY A 69 -12.16 -15.18 9.94
C GLY A 69 -10.75 -14.63 9.74
N ILE A 70 -10.71 -13.50 9.01
CA ILE A 70 -9.48 -12.75 8.76
C ILE A 70 -9.35 -11.63 9.79
N LEU A 71 -8.17 -11.52 10.39
CA LEU A 71 -7.80 -10.40 11.26
C LEU A 71 -6.59 -9.65 10.68
N VAL A 72 -6.59 -8.33 10.76
CA VAL A 72 -5.43 -7.49 10.45
C VAL A 72 -4.93 -6.85 11.74
N THR A 73 -3.63 -6.99 12.01
CA THR A 73 -2.99 -6.22 13.09
C THR A 73 -2.46 -4.89 12.55
N LEU A 74 -2.83 -3.80 13.20
CA LEU A 74 -2.34 -2.45 12.93
C LEU A 74 -1.49 -1.94 14.11
N LYS A 75 -0.91 -0.74 14.01
CA LYS A 75 -0.02 -0.24 15.06
C LYS A 75 -0.81 0.22 16.29
N GLN A 76 -1.50 1.33 16.13
CA GLN A 76 -2.19 2.09 17.16
C GLN A 76 -3.15 3.07 16.48
N PRO A 77 -4.21 3.54 17.14
CA PRO A 77 -5.18 4.43 16.54
C PRO A 77 -4.60 5.83 16.28
N ARG A 78 -5.13 6.53 15.26
CA ARG A 78 -4.82 7.95 15.02
C ARG A 78 -5.48 8.80 16.11
N TYR A 79 -4.80 9.84 16.60
CA TYR A 79 -5.28 10.68 17.70
C TYR A 79 -6.54 11.51 17.40
N ASN A 80 -6.87 11.70 16.12
CA ASN A 80 -7.94 12.56 15.64
C ASN A 80 -8.87 11.81 14.68
N HIS A 81 -9.22 10.56 14.98
CA HIS A 81 -10.31 9.88 14.27
C HIS A 81 -11.65 10.52 14.63
N PRO A 82 -12.58 10.69 13.66
CA PRO A 82 -13.91 11.24 13.89
C PRO A 82 -14.87 10.17 14.44
N PHE A 83 -14.57 9.64 15.63
CA PHE A 83 -15.32 8.52 16.22
C PHE A 83 -16.80 8.83 16.42
N GLU A 84 -17.13 10.08 16.78
CA GLU A 84 -18.49 10.59 16.95
C GLU A 84 -19.35 10.50 15.68
N ASN A 85 -18.71 10.41 14.50
CA ASN A 85 -19.40 10.27 13.21
C ASN A 85 -19.55 8.80 12.77
N GLY A 86 -19.12 7.86 13.62
CA GLY A 86 -19.28 6.41 13.42
C GLY A 86 -18.25 5.77 12.49
N LEU A 87 -18.38 4.45 12.34
CA LEU A 87 -17.42 3.59 11.63
C LEU A 87 -17.09 4.06 10.21
N LYS A 88 -18.11 4.38 9.41
CA LYS A 88 -17.92 4.77 7.99
C LYS A 88 -17.11 6.04 7.86
N ALA A 89 -17.36 7.03 8.73
CA ALA A 89 -16.59 8.26 8.76
C ALA A 89 -15.12 7.98 9.12
N VAL A 90 -14.86 7.10 10.09
CA VAL A 90 -13.51 6.70 10.50
C VAL A 90 -12.76 5.96 9.38
N ILE A 91 -13.43 5.05 8.65
CA ILE A 91 -12.83 4.35 7.50
C ILE A 91 -12.51 5.34 6.37
N HIS A 92 -13.42 6.25 6.05
CA HIS A 92 -13.26 7.20 4.95
C HIS A 92 -12.19 8.27 5.24
N ASP A 93 -12.11 8.77 6.46
CA ASP A 93 -11.16 9.80 6.88
C ASP A 93 -9.72 9.25 7.08
N CYS A 94 -9.54 7.93 7.19
CA CYS A 94 -8.25 7.32 7.41
C CYS A 94 -7.73 6.61 6.15
N GLU A 95 -6.72 7.19 5.51
CA GLU A 95 -6.01 6.59 4.36
C GLU A 95 -5.59 5.13 4.56
N THR A 96 -5.25 4.73 5.80
CA THR A 96 -4.90 3.33 6.09
C THR A 96 -6.12 2.42 6.02
N LEU A 97 -7.24 2.82 6.64
CA LEU A 97 -8.47 2.04 6.67
C LEU A 97 -9.16 2.05 5.30
N GLY A 98 -9.24 3.20 4.64
CA GLY A 98 -9.74 3.33 3.28
C GLY A 98 -8.94 2.48 2.28
N ALA A 99 -7.61 2.41 2.43
CA ALA A 99 -6.80 1.52 1.61
C ALA A 99 -7.11 0.04 1.87
N LEU A 100 -7.20 -0.39 3.13
CA LEU A 100 -7.58 -1.77 3.46
C LEU A 100 -8.95 -2.14 2.90
N GLU A 101 -9.93 -1.24 2.98
CA GLU A 101 -11.27 -1.42 2.42
C GLU A 101 -11.22 -1.68 0.91
N GLN A 102 -10.49 -0.86 0.16
CA GLN A 102 -10.30 -1.05 -1.29
C GLN A 102 -9.54 -2.34 -1.61
N LEU A 103 -8.50 -2.66 -0.84
CA LEU A 103 -7.68 -3.85 -1.05
C LEU A 103 -8.47 -5.14 -0.83
N PHE A 104 -9.24 -5.23 0.26
CA PHE A 104 -10.08 -6.40 0.53
C PHE A 104 -11.19 -6.54 -0.50
N LYS A 105 -11.85 -5.44 -0.89
CA LYS A 105 -12.84 -5.47 -1.97
C LYS A 105 -12.23 -5.97 -3.29
N ALA A 106 -11.05 -5.47 -3.67
CA ALA A 106 -10.38 -5.90 -4.91
C ALA A 106 -9.95 -7.38 -4.84
N ALA A 107 -9.23 -7.78 -3.79
CA ALA A 107 -8.70 -9.13 -3.63
C ALA A 107 -9.78 -10.21 -3.54
N SER A 108 -10.92 -9.86 -2.93
CA SER A 108 -12.07 -10.76 -2.73
C SER A 108 -13.16 -10.64 -3.80
N CYS A 109 -12.94 -9.88 -4.88
CA CYS A 109 -13.97 -9.60 -5.89
C CYS A 109 -15.29 -9.07 -5.28
N GLY A 110 -15.17 -8.24 -4.25
CA GLY A 110 -16.28 -7.56 -3.57
C GLY A 110 -16.98 -8.36 -2.48
N THR A 111 -16.55 -9.59 -2.17
CA THR A 111 -17.22 -10.40 -1.14
C THR A 111 -16.81 -10.06 0.29
N LEU A 112 -15.67 -9.39 0.49
CA LEU A 112 -15.21 -8.91 1.79
C LEU A 112 -15.19 -7.39 1.85
N ASN A 113 -15.52 -6.86 3.03
CA ASN A 113 -15.39 -5.46 3.42
C ASN A 113 -15.01 -5.38 4.91
N LEU A 114 -14.47 -4.24 5.33
CA LEU A 114 -14.05 -4.00 6.72
C LEU A 114 -15.23 -3.87 7.69
N GLU A 115 -16.41 -3.44 7.22
CA GLU A 115 -17.55 -3.22 8.11
C GLU A 115 -18.13 -4.52 8.69
N GLN A 116 -17.99 -5.64 7.96
CA GLN A 116 -18.73 -6.87 8.28
C GLN A 116 -17.86 -8.13 8.33
N HIS A 117 -16.73 -8.16 7.63
CA HIS A 117 -16.05 -9.43 7.32
C HIS A 117 -14.62 -9.54 7.86
N VAL A 118 -13.94 -8.41 8.05
CA VAL A 118 -12.51 -8.38 8.42
C VAL A 118 -12.35 -7.69 9.75
N SER A 119 -11.74 -8.38 10.72
CA SER A 119 -11.45 -7.82 12.04
C SER A 119 -10.17 -7.00 11.99
N LEU A 120 -10.18 -5.80 12.56
CA LEU A 120 -9.02 -4.94 12.71
C LEU A 120 -8.71 -4.75 14.19
N VAL A 121 -7.49 -5.08 14.59
CA VAL A 121 -7.02 -4.90 15.96
C VAL A 121 -5.68 -4.17 15.94
N ASP A 122 -5.62 -3.01 16.59
CA ASP A 122 -4.35 -2.35 16.83
C ASP A 122 -3.51 -3.14 17.84
N LEU A 123 -2.19 -3.16 17.68
CA LEU A 123 -1.28 -3.74 18.67
C LEU A 123 -1.33 -2.96 20.00
N LEU A 124 -1.55 -1.64 19.93
CA LEU A 124 -1.77 -0.75 21.07
C LEU A 124 -3.16 -0.07 20.99
N PRO A 125 -4.25 -0.78 21.32
CA PRO A 125 -5.61 -0.25 21.25
C PRO A 125 -5.76 0.92 22.21
N PHE A 126 -6.58 1.90 21.83
CA PHE A 126 -6.83 3.11 22.63
C PHE A 126 -5.57 3.87 23.06
N THR A 127 -4.46 3.73 22.34
CA THR A 127 -3.17 4.37 22.68
C THR A 127 -2.68 5.23 21.51
N PRO A 128 -3.33 6.38 21.25
CA PRO A 128 -2.94 7.26 20.14
C PRO A 128 -1.63 8.01 20.37
N GLN A 129 -1.12 8.03 21.61
CA GLN A 129 0.10 8.74 21.97
C GLN A 129 1.33 8.07 21.38
N ARG A 130 2.40 8.86 21.22
CA ARG A 130 3.71 8.31 20.82
C ARG A 130 4.23 7.36 21.88
N VAL A 131 4.73 6.20 21.46
CA VAL A 131 5.16 5.10 22.34
C VAL A 131 6.15 5.58 23.41
N GLU A 132 7.06 6.48 23.06
CA GLU A 132 8.09 7.01 23.97
C GLU A 132 7.50 7.86 25.11
N THR A 133 6.24 8.30 24.97
CA THR A 133 5.52 9.11 25.97
C THR A 133 4.60 8.29 26.86
N VAL A 134 4.43 6.99 26.57
CA VAL A 134 3.52 6.10 27.31
C VAL A 134 4.30 5.33 28.36
N PRO A 135 3.85 5.28 29.63
CA PRO A 135 4.50 4.49 30.66
C PRO A 135 4.61 3.01 30.28
N PRO A 136 5.71 2.30 30.61
CA PRO A 136 5.89 0.88 30.26
C PRO A 136 4.75 -0.04 30.71
N GLN A 137 4.20 0.18 31.91
CA GLN A 137 3.06 -0.61 32.40
C GLN A 137 1.82 -0.43 31.52
N ALA A 138 1.53 0.80 31.10
CA ALA A 138 0.38 1.06 30.22
C ALA A 138 0.58 0.45 28.82
N LEU A 139 1.83 0.42 28.32
CA LEU A 139 2.15 -0.31 27.08
C LEU A 139 1.94 -1.81 27.24
N GLN A 140 2.41 -2.40 28.34
CA GLN A 140 2.22 -3.82 28.64
C GLN A 140 0.73 -4.17 28.75
N ASP A 141 -0.05 -3.35 29.44
CA ASP A 141 -1.51 -3.54 29.57
C ASP A 141 -2.22 -3.45 28.22
N ALA A 142 -1.80 -2.54 27.33
CA ALA A 142 -2.36 -2.40 25.98
C ALA A 142 -2.01 -3.61 25.09
N PHE A 143 -0.74 -4.05 25.10
CA PHE A 143 -0.34 -5.29 24.41
C PHE A 143 -1.11 -6.50 24.95
N GLU A 144 -1.28 -6.62 26.27
CA GLU A 144 -2.03 -7.71 26.88
C GLU A 144 -3.51 -7.68 26.44
N ALA A 145 -4.14 -6.50 26.39
CA ALA A 145 -5.51 -6.35 25.89
C ALA A 145 -5.64 -6.81 24.43
N SER A 146 -4.72 -6.42 23.56
CA SER A 146 -4.65 -6.88 22.16
C SER A 146 -4.49 -8.39 22.07
N ARG A 147 -3.59 -8.96 22.88
CA ARG A 147 -3.29 -10.39 22.89
C ARG A 147 -4.52 -11.19 23.29
N LEU A 148 -5.19 -10.79 24.38
CA LEU A 148 -6.42 -11.43 24.85
C LEU A 148 -7.55 -11.30 23.83
N THR A 149 -7.69 -10.13 23.19
CA THR A 149 -8.68 -9.90 22.12
C THR A 149 -8.43 -10.84 20.94
N ILE A 150 -7.20 -10.94 20.44
CA ILE A 150 -6.85 -11.82 19.31
C ILE A 150 -7.02 -13.30 19.69
N CYS A 151 -6.60 -13.70 20.89
CA CYS A 151 -6.79 -15.07 21.36
C CYS A 151 -8.28 -15.43 21.47
N ALA A 152 -9.12 -14.54 22.00
CA ALA A 152 -10.56 -14.78 22.06
C ALA A 152 -11.21 -14.80 20.66
N LYS A 153 -10.72 -13.98 19.74
CA LYS A 153 -11.18 -13.94 18.34
C LYS A 153 -10.83 -15.22 17.58
N ARG A 154 -9.72 -15.89 17.91
CA ARG A 154 -9.25 -17.12 17.25
C ARG A 154 -9.28 -17.02 15.72
N PRO A 155 -8.65 -16.00 15.10
CA PRO A 155 -8.71 -15.82 13.65
C PRO A 155 -8.06 -17.00 12.92
N ASP A 156 -8.58 -17.34 11.74
CA ASP A 156 -7.99 -18.38 10.89
C ASP A 156 -6.70 -17.87 10.23
N VAL A 157 -6.72 -16.59 9.80
CA VAL A 157 -5.58 -15.93 9.16
C VAL A 157 -5.38 -14.53 9.74
N VAL A 158 -4.12 -14.19 10.01
CA VAL A 158 -3.72 -12.85 10.44
C VAL A 158 -2.81 -12.17 9.41
N LEU A 159 -3.21 -10.99 8.95
CA LEU A 159 -2.36 -10.07 8.19
C LEU A 159 -1.63 -9.14 9.15
N CYS A 160 -0.31 -9.29 9.25
CA CYS A 160 0.54 -8.48 10.12
C CYS A 160 0.95 -7.18 9.44
N SER A 161 0.23 -6.08 9.70
CA SER A 161 0.50 -4.75 9.12
C SER A 161 1.00 -3.71 10.12
N GLY A 162 0.98 -4.02 11.42
CA GLY A 162 1.49 -3.18 12.50
C GLY A 162 2.88 -3.61 12.98
N ARG A 163 3.74 -2.64 13.30
CA ARG A 163 4.98 -2.85 14.08
C ARG A 163 5.19 -1.66 15.00
N ILE A 164 5.39 -1.95 16.28
CA ILE A 164 5.71 -0.96 17.30
C ILE A 164 7.21 -1.00 17.54
N TRP A 165 7.86 0.15 17.50
CA TRP A 165 9.26 0.28 17.88
C TRP A 165 9.30 0.84 19.30
N LEU A 166 9.75 0.05 20.27
CA LEU A 166 10.00 0.54 21.62
C LEU A 166 11.33 1.32 21.64
N PRO A 167 11.52 2.28 22.58
CA PRO A 167 12.72 3.11 22.64
C PRO A 167 14.06 2.36 22.62
N ASN A 168 14.07 1.09 23.06
CA ASN A 168 15.25 0.24 23.15
C ASN A 168 15.34 -0.83 22.02
N ASP A 169 14.44 -0.81 21.02
CA ASP A 169 14.41 -1.82 19.95
C ASP A 169 15.54 -1.66 18.91
N ASP A 170 16.20 -0.50 18.85
CA ASP A 170 17.05 -0.08 17.70
C ASP A 170 18.57 -0.14 17.95
N LYS A 171 19.02 -0.67 19.09
CA LYS A 171 20.44 -0.97 19.28
C LYS A 171 20.72 -2.39 18.80
N ASP A 172 21.89 -2.61 18.19
CA ASP A 172 22.55 -3.89 17.86
C ASP A 172 22.68 -4.85 19.08
N SER A 173 21.57 -5.08 19.78
CA SER A 173 21.46 -5.87 20.99
C SER A 173 21.17 -7.30 20.57
N THR A 174 22.12 -7.90 19.86
CA THR A 174 22.07 -9.33 19.58
C THR A 174 22.01 -10.14 20.87
N ILE A 175 22.44 -9.60 22.02
CA ILE A 175 22.25 -10.15 23.38
C ILE A 175 22.19 -8.98 24.38
N GLY A 176 21.19 -8.94 25.30
CA GLY A 176 21.16 -7.95 26.38
C GLY A 176 19.82 -7.79 27.13
N ARG A 177 19.86 -7.05 28.25
CA ARG A 177 18.72 -6.69 29.13
C ARG A 177 17.62 -5.92 28.40
N GLU A 178 18.00 -5.05 27.47
CA GLU A 178 17.08 -4.20 26.69
C GLU A 178 16.16 -5.00 25.74
N LYS A 179 16.68 -6.08 25.12
CA LYS A 179 15.87 -6.99 24.28
C LYS A 179 14.94 -7.86 25.13
N GLN A 180 15.37 -8.23 26.33
CA GLN A 180 14.53 -8.88 27.32
C GLN A 180 13.40 -7.95 27.78
N GLU A 181 13.68 -6.68 28.06
CA GLU A 181 12.66 -5.68 28.43
C GLU A 181 11.62 -5.44 27.31
N SER A 182 12.05 -5.35 26.06
CA SER A 182 11.12 -5.26 24.91
C SER A 182 10.25 -6.51 24.80
N PHE A 183 10.84 -7.70 24.99
CA PHE A 183 10.12 -8.96 25.03
C PHE A 183 9.14 -9.04 26.21
N ASP A 184 9.52 -8.54 27.38
CA ASP A 184 8.69 -8.52 28.58
C ASP A 184 7.48 -7.57 28.43
N ILE A 185 7.62 -6.48 27.67
CA ILE A 185 6.53 -5.53 27.38
C ILE A 185 5.59 -6.06 26.30
N LYS A 186 6.12 -6.51 25.15
CA LYS A 186 5.29 -6.98 24.01
C LYS A 186 4.71 -8.37 24.23
N GLY A 187 5.41 -9.21 25.00
CA GLY A 187 5.10 -10.62 25.18
C GLY A 187 5.01 -11.36 23.85
N GLY A 188 4.03 -12.28 23.76
CA GLY A 188 3.80 -13.09 22.56
C GLY A 188 3.40 -12.30 21.31
N LEU A 189 2.94 -11.05 21.43
CA LEU A 189 2.46 -10.26 20.28
C LEU A 189 3.54 -9.82 19.32
N GLN A 190 4.82 -9.87 19.71
CA GLN A 190 5.92 -9.62 18.78
C GLN A 190 5.83 -10.50 17.51
N LYS A 191 5.28 -11.72 17.65
CA LYS A 191 5.10 -12.65 16.51
C LYS A 191 4.06 -12.16 15.49
N LEU A 192 3.15 -11.27 15.91
CA LEU A 192 2.14 -10.64 15.06
C LEU A 192 2.56 -9.27 14.53
N GLU A 193 3.80 -8.85 14.77
CA GLU A 193 4.35 -7.66 14.14
C GLU A 193 4.70 -7.91 12.68
N ALA A 194 4.54 -6.86 11.88
CA ALA A 194 4.96 -6.78 10.50
C ALA A 194 6.50 -6.86 10.41
N GLY A 195 7.00 -7.77 9.58
CA GLY A 195 8.42 -7.85 9.21
C GLY A 195 8.87 -6.65 8.38
N GLY A 196 7.95 -6.01 7.66
CA GLY A 196 8.19 -4.83 6.83
C GLY A 196 8.12 -5.13 5.33
N VAL A 197 8.36 -4.10 4.53
CA VAL A 197 8.17 -4.13 3.07
C VAL A 197 9.02 -5.23 2.43
N GLY A 198 8.37 -6.12 1.68
CA GLY A 198 9.01 -7.16 0.87
C GLY A 198 9.69 -8.28 1.66
N GLN A 199 9.53 -8.30 2.98
CA GLN A 199 10.04 -9.38 3.83
C GLN A 199 9.18 -10.64 3.66
N LEU A 200 9.83 -11.80 3.64
CA LEU A 200 9.16 -13.10 3.56
C LEU A 200 8.51 -13.47 4.91
N ASP A 201 7.55 -14.37 4.84
CA ASP A 201 7.01 -15.04 6.02
C ASP A 201 8.09 -15.93 6.62
N ILE A 202 8.48 -15.63 7.87
CA ILE A 202 9.41 -16.48 8.63
C ILE A 202 8.68 -17.75 9.11
N TYR A 203 7.37 -17.65 9.29
CA TYR A 203 6.51 -18.73 9.79
C TYR A 203 5.19 -18.75 9.01
N ASP A 204 4.76 -19.94 8.58
CA ASP A 204 3.46 -20.15 7.93
C ASP A 204 2.28 -20.00 8.91
N ALA A 205 2.52 -20.35 10.17
CA ALA A 205 1.57 -20.25 11.25
C ALA A 205 2.22 -19.69 12.52
N VAL A 206 1.42 -19.04 13.35
CA VAL A 206 1.83 -18.46 14.62
C VAL A 206 0.90 -18.90 15.74
N GLY A 207 1.50 -19.19 16.90
CA GLY A 207 0.79 -19.57 18.11
C GLY A 207 0.84 -18.46 19.16
N LEU A 208 -0.33 -18.07 19.66
CA LEU A 208 -0.48 -17.20 20.83
C LEU A 208 -1.16 -17.94 21.97
N GLN A 209 -0.61 -17.80 23.17
CA GLN A 209 -1.20 -18.42 24.36
C GLN A 209 -2.26 -17.49 24.95
N GLY A 210 -3.48 -17.97 25.18
CA GLY A 210 -4.57 -17.25 25.84
C GLY A 210 -4.43 -17.18 27.37
N SER A 211 -5.41 -16.57 28.05
CA SER A 211 -5.45 -16.49 29.53
C SER A 211 -5.53 -17.88 30.20
N GLY A 212 -6.23 -18.83 29.59
CA GLY A 212 -6.41 -20.20 30.08
C GLY A 212 -5.30 -21.19 29.70
N LYS A 213 -4.10 -20.72 29.33
CA LYS A 213 -3.00 -21.52 28.74
C LYS A 213 -3.30 -22.20 27.40
N GLU A 214 -4.49 -22.03 26.83
CA GLU A 214 -4.82 -22.51 25.49
C GLU A 214 -3.91 -21.89 24.43
N LEU A 215 -3.52 -22.67 23.43
CA LEU A 215 -2.73 -22.20 22.30
C LEU A 215 -3.65 -21.95 21.11
N VAL A 216 -3.73 -20.71 20.67
CA VAL A 216 -4.46 -20.30 19.47
C VAL A 216 -3.47 -20.26 18.31
N LEU A 217 -3.66 -21.18 17.36
CA LEU A 217 -2.89 -21.26 16.12
C LEU A 217 -3.63 -20.54 15.01
N MET A 218 -2.90 -19.74 14.23
CA MET A 218 -3.43 -18.97 13.11
C MET A 218 -2.41 -18.93 11.97
N SER A 219 -2.87 -18.94 10.71
CA SER A 219 -1.99 -18.70 9.56
C SER A 219 -1.52 -17.25 9.57
N ARG A 220 -0.25 -17.03 9.23
CA ARG A 220 0.35 -15.69 9.28
C ARG A 220 0.67 -15.19 7.88
N VAL A 221 0.34 -13.93 7.62
CA VAL A 221 0.78 -13.20 6.43
C VAL A 221 1.57 -11.97 6.85
N ASN A 222 2.82 -11.93 6.44
CA ASN A 222 3.69 -10.79 6.65
C ASN A 222 3.28 -9.65 5.73
N GLY A 223 2.90 -8.53 6.33
CA GLY A 223 2.61 -7.30 5.62
C GLY A 223 3.54 -6.17 5.99
N PHE A 224 3.08 -4.97 5.68
CA PHE A 224 3.60 -3.71 6.20
C PHE A 224 2.43 -2.73 6.32
N HIS A 225 2.66 -1.64 7.03
CA HIS A 225 1.59 -0.69 7.32
C HIS A 225 1.14 0.04 6.04
N PRO A 226 -0.16 0.04 5.67
CA PRO A 226 -0.64 0.65 4.43
C PRO A 226 -0.25 2.13 4.26
N SER A 227 -0.20 2.90 5.36
CA SER A 227 0.26 4.30 5.31
C SER A 227 1.66 4.48 4.72
N TYR A 228 2.50 3.44 4.71
CA TYR A 228 3.81 3.52 4.07
C TYR A 228 3.69 3.70 2.54
N ALA A 229 2.75 2.99 1.90
CA ALA A 229 2.48 3.11 0.46
C ALA A 229 1.49 4.23 0.12
N MET A 230 0.66 4.66 1.07
CA MET A 230 -0.36 5.71 0.82
C MET A 230 0.13 7.11 1.17
N ASN A 231 0.91 7.25 2.25
CA ASN A 231 1.30 8.55 2.80
C ASN A 231 2.80 8.81 2.71
N TYR A 232 3.63 7.78 2.94
CA TYR A 232 5.08 7.97 3.04
C TYR A 232 5.79 7.93 1.67
N LEU A 233 5.45 6.94 0.84
CA LEU A 233 5.96 6.74 -0.51
C LEU A 233 4.80 6.54 -1.52
N PRO A 234 3.83 7.48 -1.62
CA PRO A 234 2.68 7.37 -2.51
C PRO A 234 3.03 7.14 -3.98
N GLU A 235 4.15 7.70 -4.44
CA GLU A 235 4.65 7.67 -5.81
C GLU A 235 5.12 6.30 -6.30
N HIS A 236 5.39 5.37 -5.39
CA HIS A 236 5.93 4.06 -5.75
C HIS A 236 4.82 3.03 -5.78
N THR A 237 4.15 2.93 -6.93
CA THR A 237 2.94 2.11 -7.08
C THR A 237 3.17 0.62 -6.91
N SER A 238 4.43 0.15 -7.05
CA SER A 238 4.82 -1.22 -6.69
C SER A 238 4.55 -1.57 -5.22
N LEU A 239 4.59 -0.59 -4.31
CA LEU A 239 4.21 -0.81 -2.91
C LEU A 239 2.70 -1.04 -2.77
N ARG A 240 1.87 -0.37 -3.57
CA ARG A 240 0.41 -0.59 -3.61
C ARG A 240 0.09 -1.97 -4.18
N GLN A 241 0.79 -2.41 -5.23
CA GLN A 241 0.68 -3.78 -5.75
C GLN A 241 1.10 -4.81 -4.70
N LEU A 242 2.17 -4.57 -3.94
CA LEU A 242 2.59 -5.47 -2.87
C LEU A 242 1.57 -5.54 -1.72
N LEU A 243 0.91 -4.42 -1.36
CA LEU A 243 -0.22 -4.46 -0.41
C LEU A 243 -1.34 -5.36 -0.93
N LEU A 244 -1.71 -5.23 -2.21
CA LEU A 244 -2.74 -6.06 -2.81
C LEU A 244 -2.33 -7.54 -2.86
N LEU A 245 -1.07 -7.83 -3.18
CA LEU A 245 -0.55 -9.21 -3.11
C LEU A 245 -0.66 -9.79 -1.70
N ASN A 246 -0.33 -9.01 -0.66
CA ASN A 246 -0.43 -9.48 0.72
C ASN A 246 -1.89 -9.75 1.11
N VAL A 247 -2.83 -8.88 0.72
CA VAL A 247 -4.27 -9.10 0.99
C VAL A 247 -4.82 -10.27 0.17
N ALA A 248 -4.38 -10.44 -1.08
CA ALA A 248 -4.71 -11.61 -1.90
C ALA A 248 -4.18 -12.91 -1.28
N LYS A 249 -2.97 -12.88 -0.71
CA LYS A 249 -2.41 -13.99 0.09
C LYS A 249 -3.25 -14.30 1.31
N THR A 250 -3.64 -13.28 2.08
CA THR A 250 -4.53 -13.45 3.24
C THR A 250 -5.85 -14.10 2.83
N CYS A 251 -6.48 -13.64 1.75
CA CYS A 251 -7.70 -14.23 1.22
C CYS A 251 -7.48 -15.67 0.73
N GLY A 252 -6.39 -15.95 0.01
CA GLY A 252 -6.09 -17.28 -0.50
C GLY A 252 -5.80 -18.31 0.60
N LEU A 253 -5.08 -17.91 1.66
CA LEU A 253 -4.86 -18.77 2.82
C LEU A 253 -6.18 -19.07 3.54
N TYR A 254 -7.05 -18.06 3.66
CA TYR A 254 -8.35 -18.24 4.29
C TYR A 254 -9.26 -19.18 3.49
N ARG A 255 -9.17 -19.17 2.16
CA ARG A 255 -9.86 -20.11 1.26
C ARG A 255 -9.17 -21.49 1.18
N GLY A 256 -7.93 -21.61 1.63
CA GLY A 256 -7.12 -22.82 1.46
C GLY A 256 -6.62 -23.06 0.03
N ASP A 257 -6.56 -22.01 -0.82
CA ASP A 257 -6.16 -22.10 -2.23
C ASP A 257 -4.92 -21.26 -2.59
N TRP A 258 -4.21 -20.73 -1.59
CA TRP A 258 -2.99 -19.98 -1.83
C TRP A 258 -1.87 -20.85 -2.38
N GLN A 259 -1.23 -20.38 -3.46
CA GLN A 259 -0.03 -20.97 -4.01
C GLN A 259 1.00 -19.88 -4.26
N GLU A 260 2.19 -20.06 -3.67
CA GLU A 260 3.31 -19.15 -3.86
C GLU A 260 4.01 -19.46 -5.18
N VAL A 261 4.29 -18.43 -5.99
CA VAL A 261 4.95 -18.58 -7.29
C VAL A 261 6.04 -17.52 -7.48
N ARG A 262 7.07 -17.87 -8.26
CA ARG A 262 8.34 -17.11 -8.37
C ARG A 262 8.20 -15.61 -8.63
N TRP A 263 7.19 -15.17 -9.38
CA TRP A 263 7.03 -13.75 -9.68
C TRP A 263 6.62 -12.92 -8.45
N MET A 264 5.97 -13.54 -7.46
CA MET A 264 5.59 -12.89 -6.20
C MET A 264 6.83 -12.50 -5.41
N ASP A 265 7.83 -13.40 -5.35
CA ASP A 265 9.14 -13.11 -4.74
C ASP A 265 9.89 -12.01 -5.48
N THR A 266 9.73 -11.95 -6.81
CA THR A 266 10.33 -10.86 -7.61
C THR A 266 9.74 -9.50 -7.22
N LEU A 267 8.41 -9.42 -7.03
CA LEU A 267 7.75 -8.20 -6.55
C LEU A 267 8.21 -7.84 -5.12
N ARG A 268 8.23 -8.80 -4.20
CA ARG A 268 8.72 -8.60 -2.82
C ARG A 268 10.15 -8.08 -2.80
N ALA A 269 11.06 -8.75 -3.52
CA ALA A 269 12.47 -8.36 -3.60
C ALA A 269 12.65 -6.97 -4.21
N GLY A 270 11.88 -6.63 -5.25
CA GLY A 270 11.88 -5.30 -5.85
C GLY A 270 11.48 -4.20 -4.86
N CYS A 271 10.38 -4.40 -4.13
CA CYS A 271 9.93 -3.47 -3.09
C CYS A 271 10.90 -3.39 -1.91
N PHE A 272 11.46 -4.52 -1.47
CA PHE A 272 12.49 -4.54 -0.43
C PHE A 272 13.73 -3.74 -0.85
N GLY A 273 14.25 -4.02 -2.05
CA GLY A 273 15.40 -3.31 -2.62
C GLY A 273 15.17 -1.80 -2.76
N LEU A 274 13.96 -1.39 -3.19
CA LEU A 274 13.55 0.02 -3.22
C LEU A 274 13.66 0.66 -1.82
N THR A 275 13.08 0.03 -0.80
CA THR A 275 13.11 0.61 0.56
C THR A 275 14.50 0.66 1.17
N ASN A 276 15.36 -0.32 0.89
CA ASN A 276 16.75 -0.30 1.35
C ASN A 276 17.57 0.77 0.65
N LYS A 277 17.38 0.97 -0.66
CA LYS A 277 18.01 2.05 -1.40
C LYS A 277 17.66 3.40 -0.79
N LEU A 278 16.37 3.64 -0.54
CA LEU A 278 15.89 4.89 0.08
C LEU A 278 16.40 5.07 1.52
N LYS A 279 16.55 3.98 2.30
CA LYS A 279 17.18 4.05 3.63
C LYS A 279 18.67 4.40 3.53
N HIS A 280 19.39 3.78 2.61
CA HIS A 280 20.82 4.06 2.42
C HIS A 280 21.06 5.50 1.96
N GLU A 281 20.27 5.99 0.99
CA GLU A 281 20.31 7.39 0.55
C GLU A 281 20.07 8.34 1.74
N LYS A 282 19.09 8.05 2.60
CA LYS A 282 18.86 8.82 3.83
C LYS A 282 20.07 8.84 4.76
N THR A 283 20.71 7.69 5.00
CA THR A 283 21.89 7.61 5.87
C THR A 283 23.06 8.40 5.29
N VAL A 284 23.32 8.26 3.99
CA VAL A 284 24.37 9.02 3.29
C VAL A 284 24.12 10.52 3.40
N LEU A 285 22.88 10.96 3.16
CA LEU A 285 22.50 12.37 3.25
C LEU A 285 22.54 12.92 4.68
N ALA A 286 22.13 12.12 5.67
CA ALA A 286 22.21 12.49 7.08
C ALA A 286 23.65 12.64 7.57
N ASN A 287 24.59 11.93 6.94
CA ASN A 287 26.03 12.03 7.23
C ASN A 287 26.69 13.21 6.50
N LEU A 288 26.18 13.62 5.33
CA LEU A 288 26.65 14.77 4.55
C LEU A 288 26.16 16.12 5.09
N ARG A 289 26.08 16.31 6.42
CA ARG A 289 25.57 17.53 7.07
C ARG A 289 26.25 18.81 6.56
N GLN A 290 25.69 19.38 5.49
CA GLN A 290 25.71 20.78 5.05
C GLN A 290 25.07 20.85 3.64
N ARG A 291 23.78 21.23 3.54
CA ARG A 291 23.27 22.35 2.71
C ARG A 291 21.80 22.30 2.26
N ASP A 292 21.05 21.20 2.38
CA ASP A 292 19.65 21.21 1.88
C ASP A 292 18.58 20.96 2.95
N ASN A 293 17.95 22.04 3.40
CA ASN A 293 16.76 22.03 4.25
C ASN A 293 15.54 21.35 3.57
N ASP A 294 15.52 21.29 2.24
CA ASP A 294 14.39 20.74 1.46
C ASP A 294 14.38 19.21 1.46
N LEU A 295 15.54 18.57 1.53
CA LEU A 295 15.63 17.11 1.61
C LEU A 295 15.31 16.61 3.02
N GLU A 296 15.66 17.36 4.06
CA GLU A 296 15.22 17.09 5.44
C GLU A 296 13.69 17.10 5.58
N ARG A 297 12.96 17.94 4.84
CA ARG A 297 11.48 17.94 4.83
C ARG A 297 10.91 16.62 4.29
N ILE A 298 11.45 16.12 3.19
CA ILE A 298 11.08 14.83 2.59
C ILE A 298 11.39 13.69 3.57
N ILE A 299 12.49 13.78 4.32
CA ILE A 299 12.99 12.74 5.20
C ILE A 299 12.21 12.66 6.52
N ARG A 300 11.76 13.80 7.08
CA ARG A 300 11.08 13.88 8.39
C ARG A 300 9.57 13.61 8.37
N GLY A 301 9.01 13.13 7.25
CA GLY A 301 7.58 12.84 7.16
C GLY A 301 6.68 14.08 7.25
N ARG A 302 7.21 15.26 6.85
CA ARG A 302 6.35 16.42 6.57
C ARG A 302 5.60 16.17 5.25
N SER A 303 4.39 16.71 5.14
CA SER A 303 3.62 16.68 3.89
C SER A 303 4.47 17.21 2.73
N ARG A 304 4.60 16.40 1.68
CA ARG A 304 5.32 16.77 0.46
C ARG A 304 4.59 17.90 -0.25
N THR A 305 5.36 18.71 -0.95
CA THR A 305 4.90 19.88 -1.70
C THR A 305 4.90 19.62 -3.20
N ILE A 306 4.33 20.55 -3.97
CA ILE A 306 4.34 20.51 -5.44
C ILE A 306 5.77 20.36 -5.99
N PRO A 307 6.79 21.11 -5.54
CA PRO A 307 8.18 20.91 -5.98
C PRO A 307 8.71 19.50 -5.74
N ASP A 308 8.38 18.87 -4.60
CA ASP A 308 8.81 17.51 -4.30
C ASP A 308 8.23 16.53 -5.32
N TYR A 309 6.93 16.64 -5.61
CA TYR A 309 6.26 15.77 -6.57
C TYR A 309 6.63 16.08 -8.02
N ALA A 310 6.89 17.33 -8.38
CA ALA A 310 7.36 17.69 -9.72
C ALA A 310 8.73 17.04 -10.01
N ARG A 311 9.66 17.04 -9.04
CA ARG A 311 10.96 16.36 -9.18
C ARG A 311 10.81 14.84 -9.33
N ILE A 312 9.90 14.25 -8.56
CA ILE A 312 9.56 12.82 -8.68
C ILE A 312 8.98 12.55 -10.07
N TYR A 313 8.05 13.38 -10.54
CA TYR A 313 7.44 13.25 -11.86
C TYR A 313 8.51 13.30 -12.95
N THR A 314 9.40 14.30 -12.94
CA THR A 314 10.54 14.37 -13.87
C THR A 314 11.40 13.10 -13.85
N THR A 315 11.59 12.49 -12.67
CA THR A 315 12.33 11.23 -12.53
C THR A 315 11.59 10.05 -13.16
N VAL A 316 10.26 9.97 -12.97
CA VAL A 316 9.39 9.00 -13.64
C VAL A 316 9.47 9.19 -15.17
N GLN A 317 9.38 10.43 -15.64
CA GLN A 317 9.41 10.79 -17.05
C GLN A 317 10.70 10.35 -17.74
N LYS A 318 11.86 10.60 -17.11
CA LYS A 318 13.19 10.13 -17.58
C LYS A 318 13.30 8.61 -17.71
N GLY A 319 12.42 7.86 -17.06
CA GLY A 319 12.38 6.40 -17.13
C GLY A 319 11.72 5.85 -18.40
N PHE A 320 10.78 6.57 -19.01
CA PHE A 320 10.04 6.11 -20.19
C PHE A 320 10.94 5.75 -21.38
N PRO A 321 11.94 6.57 -21.77
CA PRO A 321 12.81 6.23 -22.92
C PRO A 321 13.49 4.87 -22.75
N SER A 322 13.95 4.55 -21.53
CA SER A 322 14.57 3.26 -21.21
C SER A 322 13.58 2.10 -21.30
N SER A 323 12.34 2.28 -20.84
CA SER A 323 11.29 1.27 -20.96
C SER A 323 10.93 1.01 -22.42
N ILE A 324 10.74 2.07 -23.22
CA ILE A 324 10.39 1.92 -24.63
C ILE A 324 11.57 1.30 -25.42
N ASN A 325 12.81 1.72 -25.14
CA ASN A 325 14.01 1.10 -25.72
C ASN A 325 14.07 -0.42 -25.46
N ARG A 326 13.69 -0.88 -24.25
CA ARG A 326 13.66 -2.32 -23.94
C ARG A 326 12.63 -3.07 -24.78
N ILE A 327 11.46 -2.45 -25.01
CA ILE A 327 10.42 -3.01 -25.88
C ILE A 327 10.95 -3.09 -27.31
N GLU A 328 11.44 -1.98 -27.88
CA GLU A 328 11.95 -1.95 -29.26
C GLU A 328 13.11 -2.94 -29.51
N ASN A 329 14.09 -2.99 -28.60
CA ASN A 329 15.28 -3.85 -28.78
C ASN A 329 14.95 -5.34 -28.67
N SER A 330 13.84 -5.70 -28.03
CA SER A 330 13.41 -7.09 -27.92
C SER A 330 12.93 -7.69 -29.25
N HIS A 331 12.61 -6.85 -30.24
CA HIS A 331 12.06 -7.25 -31.54
C HIS A 331 13.13 -7.87 -32.48
N SER A 332 14.40 -7.90 -32.07
CA SER A 332 15.50 -8.49 -32.84
C SER A 332 15.77 -9.97 -32.52
N ARG A 333 14.90 -10.63 -31.74
CA ARG A 333 14.97 -12.06 -31.43
C ARG A 333 13.68 -12.77 -31.89
N PRO A 334 13.74 -14.04 -32.35
CA PRO A 334 12.55 -14.77 -32.80
C PRO A 334 11.49 -14.75 -31.71
N THR A 335 10.23 -14.48 -32.07
CA THR A 335 8.89 -14.34 -31.41
C THR A 335 8.66 -14.71 -29.92
N GLU A 336 9.72 -14.77 -29.13
CA GLU A 336 9.87 -15.34 -27.80
C GLU A 336 10.46 -14.20 -26.95
N ASN A 337 9.70 -13.24 -26.43
CA ASN A 337 8.33 -13.31 -26.00
C ASN A 337 7.85 -11.88 -25.68
N MET A 338 6.96 -11.28 -26.49
CA MET A 338 6.45 -9.91 -26.28
C MET A 338 6.01 -9.66 -24.83
N TYR A 339 5.39 -10.68 -24.20
CA TYR A 339 5.03 -10.67 -22.79
C TYR A 339 6.22 -10.34 -21.87
N ASN A 340 7.35 -11.04 -22.01
CA ASN A 340 8.51 -10.84 -21.15
C ASN A 340 9.12 -9.46 -21.39
N SER A 341 9.22 -9.05 -22.64
CA SER A 341 9.81 -7.75 -23.01
C SER A 341 8.98 -6.58 -22.48
N LEU A 342 7.65 -6.67 -22.60
CA LEU A 342 6.74 -5.68 -22.05
C LEU A 342 6.76 -5.70 -20.52
N LEU A 343 6.76 -6.87 -19.89
CA LEU A 343 6.84 -7.02 -18.44
C LEU A 343 8.15 -6.43 -17.87
N GLU A 344 9.29 -6.78 -18.45
CA GLU A 344 10.62 -6.31 -18.04
C GLU A 344 10.87 -4.83 -18.34
N SER A 345 10.09 -4.24 -19.25
CA SER A 345 10.14 -2.80 -19.50
C SER A 345 9.64 -2.00 -18.29
N GLY A 346 8.74 -2.57 -17.48
CA GLY A 346 8.08 -1.88 -16.37
C GLY A 346 7.21 -0.69 -16.81
N LEU A 347 6.79 -0.66 -18.09
CA LEU A 347 6.08 0.49 -18.64
C LEU A 347 4.75 0.77 -17.94
N SER A 348 3.97 -0.26 -17.62
CA SER A 348 2.70 -0.13 -16.89
C SER A 348 2.91 0.48 -15.50
N TYR A 349 3.94 0.04 -14.77
CA TYR A 349 4.34 0.63 -13.49
C TYR A 349 4.70 2.12 -13.63
N ARG A 350 5.39 2.52 -14.70
CA ARG A 350 5.71 3.95 -14.92
C ARG A 350 4.49 4.79 -15.23
N CYS A 351 3.55 4.25 -16.01
CA CYS A 351 2.26 4.90 -16.25
C CYS A 351 1.48 5.06 -14.94
N ASN A 352 1.43 4.02 -14.09
CA ASN A 352 0.84 4.10 -12.76
C ASN A 352 1.54 5.15 -11.86
N ASP A 353 2.87 5.14 -11.79
CA ASP A 353 3.65 6.11 -11.00
C ASP A 353 3.39 7.54 -11.49
N ALA A 354 3.37 7.78 -12.81
CA ALA A 354 3.07 9.08 -13.41
C ALA A 354 1.65 9.56 -13.03
N SER A 355 0.66 8.67 -13.14
CA SER A 355 -0.73 8.97 -12.77
C SER A 355 -0.84 9.37 -11.30
N VAL A 356 -0.29 8.55 -10.38
CA VAL A 356 -0.40 8.81 -8.95
C VAL A 356 0.32 10.09 -8.53
N VAL A 357 1.50 10.37 -9.11
CA VAL A 357 2.22 11.61 -8.83
C VAL A 357 1.42 12.83 -9.30
N LEU A 358 0.82 12.78 -10.50
CA LEU A 358 -0.03 13.85 -11.01
C LEU A 358 -1.30 14.06 -10.16
N ARG A 359 -1.94 12.99 -9.67
CA ARG A 359 -3.06 13.09 -8.73
C ARG A 359 -2.64 13.78 -7.42
N LYS A 360 -1.47 13.44 -6.88
CA LYS A 360 -0.94 14.13 -5.68
C LYS A 360 -0.63 15.59 -5.93
N ILE A 361 -0.18 15.96 -7.12
CA ILE A 361 -0.04 17.37 -7.51
C ILE A 361 -1.41 18.03 -7.57
N HIS A 362 -2.40 17.42 -8.23
CA HIS A 362 -3.78 17.94 -8.32
C HIS A 362 -4.42 18.16 -6.95
N GLU A 363 -4.31 17.19 -6.03
CA GLU A 363 -4.79 17.33 -4.64
C GLU A 363 -4.20 18.57 -3.97
N LEU A 364 -2.89 18.79 -4.11
CA LEU A 364 -2.22 19.97 -3.56
C LEU A 364 -2.63 21.26 -4.25
N LEU A 365 -2.90 21.21 -5.57
CA LEU A 365 -3.37 22.38 -6.30
C LEU A 365 -4.78 22.78 -5.84
N SER A 366 -5.66 21.79 -5.67
CA SER A 366 -7.04 21.97 -5.23
C SER A 366 -7.14 22.47 -3.80
N ALA A 367 -6.19 22.10 -2.93
CA ALA A 367 -6.10 22.62 -1.56
C ALA A 367 -5.65 24.10 -1.51
N GLY A 368 -5.05 24.62 -2.58
CA GLY A 368 -4.48 25.95 -2.63
C GLY A 368 -3.14 26.08 -1.91
N TRP A 369 -2.42 27.17 -2.19
CA TRP A 369 -1.13 27.47 -1.55
C TRP A 369 -0.95 28.98 -1.31
N PRO A 370 -0.09 29.38 -0.34
CA PRO A 370 0.20 30.79 -0.09
C PRO A 370 0.85 31.47 -1.31
N GLU A 371 0.55 32.75 -1.54
CA GLU A 371 1.10 33.54 -2.67
C GLU A 371 2.64 33.52 -2.73
N THR A 372 3.31 33.41 -1.58
CA THR A 372 4.78 33.32 -1.47
C THR A 372 5.38 32.12 -2.21
N TYR A 373 4.60 31.07 -2.47
CA TYR A 373 5.02 29.90 -3.24
C TYR A 373 4.56 29.93 -4.69
N ASN A 374 3.86 30.98 -5.14
CA ASN A 374 3.22 31.00 -6.45
C ASN A 374 4.23 30.84 -7.61
N THR A 375 5.30 31.62 -7.62
CA THR A 375 6.33 31.54 -8.66
C THR A 375 6.93 30.13 -8.75
N VAL A 376 7.36 29.57 -7.62
CA VAL A 376 8.00 28.24 -7.59
C VAL A 376 7.03 27.13 -8.01
N ASN A 377 5.78 27.19 -7.55
CA ASN A 377 4.77 26.19 -7.92
C ASN A 377 4.41 26.28 -9.41
N LEU A 378 4.25 27.49 -9.95
CA LEU A 378 3.98 27.71 -11.38
C LEU A 378 5.14 27.24 -12.27
N GLU A 379 6.39 27.47 -11.86
CA GLU A 379 7.57 26.93 -12.54
C GLU A 379 7.55 25.40 -12.54
N CYS A 380 7.24 24.77 -11.40
CA CYS A 380 7.13 23.31 -11.31
C CYS A 380 6.02 22.75 -12.22
N ILE A 381 4.86 23.39 -12.28
CA ILE A 381 3.75 23.02 -13.18
C ILE A 381 4.19 23.14 -14.65
N THR A 382 4.90 24.23 -14.99
CA THR A 382 5.44 24.44 -16.34
C THR A 382 6.41 23.32 -16.72
N VAL A 383 7.32 22.93 -15.81
CA VAL A 383 8.25 21.81 -16.01
C VAL A 383 7.51 20.49 -16.23
N ILE A 384 6.45 20.21 -15.46
CA ILE A 384 5.61 19.02 -15.67
C ILE A 384 5.02 19.01 -17.08
N GLY A 385 4.50 20.15 -17.56
CA GLY A 385 3.98 20.27 -18.92
C GLY A 385 5.04 19.99 -19.98
N ILE A 386 6.24 20.56 -19.82
CA ILE A 386 7.38 20.36 -20.74
C ILE A 386 7.82 18.90 -20.76
N ASP A 387 8.02 18.27 -19.60
CA ASP A 387 8.46 16.89 -19.49
C ASP A 387 7.44 15.92 -20.10
N THR A 388 6.14 16.19 -19.89
CA THR A 388 5.05 15.41 -20.47
C THR A 388 5.07 15.49 -21.99
N ARG A 389 5.23 16.68 -22.58
CA ARG A 389 5.29 16.84 -24.04
C ARG A 389 6.50 16.12 -24.64
N LYS A 390 7.68 16.23 -24.01
CA LYS A 390 8.87 15.49 -24.43
C LYS A 390 8.64 13.99 -24.42
N THR A 391 8.04 13.46 -23.36
CA THR A 391 7.68 12.04 -23.30
C THR A 391 6.70 11.68 -24.40
N ALA A 392 5.69 12.52 -24.66
CA ALA A 392 4.72 12.26 -25.71
C ALA A 392 5.35 12.18 -27.11
N GLU A 393 6.27 13.10 -27.42
CA GLU A 393 7.07 13.08 -28.65
C GLU A 393 7.88 11.79 -28.79
N ILE A 394 8.49 11.32 -27.70
CA ILE A 394 9.26 10.06 -27.69
C ILE A 394 8.36 8.86 -27.94
N PHE A 395 7.20 8.79 -27.29
CA PHE A 395 6.22 7.72 -27.54
C PHE A 395 5.74 7.75 -28.98
N ALA A 396 5.38 8.91 -29.53
CA ALA A 396 4.92 9.04 -30.92
C ALA A 396 6.00 8.56 -31.92
N ALA A 397 7.25 9.00 -31.75
CA ALA A 397 8.34 8.61 -32.66
C ALA A 397 8.66 7.10 -32.62
N LYS A 398 8.51 6.48 -31.45
CA LYS A 398 8.87 5.07 -31.21
C LYS A 398 7.72 4.09 -31.43
N ALA A 399 6.48 4.50 -31.15
CA ALA A 399 5.28 3.69 -31.40
C ALA A 399 5.18 3.27 -32.87
N LEU A 400 5.55 4.16 -33.79
CA LEU A 400 5.61 3.88 -35.23
C LEU A 400 6.54 2.72 -35.61
N ARG A 401 7.47 2.34 -34.72
CA ARG A 401 8.45 1.27 -34.93
C ARG A 401 8.06 -0.06 -34.28
N VAL A 402 7.04 -0.08 -33.43
CA VAL A 402 6.56 -1.30 -32.74
C VAL A 402 5.73 -2.11 -33.72
N GLU A 403 6.05 -3.40 -33.92
CA GLU A 403 5.36 -4.27 -34.88
C GLU A 403 3.99 -4.78 -34.38
N ASP A 404 3.81 -4.89 -33.06
CA ASP A 404 2.55 -5.33 -32.46
C ASP A 404 1.47 -4.26 -32.58
N LEU A 405 0.39 -4.59 -33.30
CA LEU A 405 -0.71 -3.68 -33.59
C LEU A 405 -1.41 -3.18 -32.32
N ARG A 406 -1.62 -4.05 -31.33
CA ARG A 406 -2.33 -3.67 -30.10
C ARG A 406 -1.49 -2.74 -29.25
N LEU A 407 -0.19 -3.01 -29.12
CA LEU A 407 0.73 -2.13 -28.39
C LEU A 407 0.88 -0.78 -29.09
N ARG A 408 0.90 -0.77 -30.43
CA ARG A 408 0.89 0.46 -31.23
C ARG A 408 -0.38 1.28 -30.98
N GLU A 409 -1.56 0.66 -31.03
CA GLU A 409 -2.85 1.32 -30.74
C GLU A 409 -2.88 1.94 -29.34
N ILE A 410 -2.36 1.23 -28.33
CA ILE A 410 -2.25 1.76 -26.95
C ILE A 410 -1.42 3.04 -26.92
N PHE A 411 -0.30 3.08 -27.63
CA PHE A 411 0.55 4.26 -27.68
C PHE A 411 -0.07 5.40 -28.49
N GLU A 412 -0.63 5.13 -29.66
CA GLU A 412 -1.28 6.14 -30.51
C GLU A 412 -2.47 6.79 -29.80
N LEU A 413 -3.33 6.00 -29.16
CA LEU A 413 -4.46 6.50 -28.39
C LEU A 413 -3.99 7.27 -27.16
N GLY A 414 -3.01 6.72 -26.42
CA GLY A 414 -2.41 7.38 -25.27
C GLY A 414 -1.85 8.75 -25.63
N MET A 415 -1.11 8.86 -26.73
CA MET A 415 -0.52 10.13 -27.17
C MET A 415 -1.55 11.12 -27.66
N THR A 416 -2.55 10.65 -28.42
CA THR A 416 -3.70 11.47 -28.82
C THR A 416 -4.36 12.11 -27.61
N ASN A 417 -4.59 11.31 -26.57
CA ASN A 417 -5.22 11.78 -25.34
C ASN A 417 -4.30 12.71 -24.53
N VAL A 418 -2.99 12.44 -24.46
CA VAL A 418 -2.02 13.36 -23.83
C VAL A 418 -2.03 14.71 -24.55
N SER A 419 -2.00 14.73 -25.88
CA SER A 419 -2.07 15.97 -26.67
C SER A 419 -3.35 16.75 -26.40
N ALA A 420 -4.49 16.07 -26.28
CA ALA A 420 -5.78 16.68 -25.95
C ALA A 420 -5.83 17.31 -24.55
N CYS A 421 -4.92 16.93 -23.64
CA CYS A 421 -4.82 17.57 -22.32
C CYS A 421 -4.22 18.97 -22.36
N PHE A 422 -3.54 19.37 -23.45
CA PHE A 422 -2.90 20.69 -23.58
C PHE A 422 -3.80 21.68 -24.33
N THR A 423 -3.81 22.93 -23.89
CA THR A 423 -4.43 24.05 -24.61
C THR A 423 -3.40 24.81 -25.44
N ASP A 424 -3.87 25.55 -26.45
CA ASP A 424 -3.02 26.34 -27.38
C ASP A 424 -2.32 27.55 -26.74
N LEU A 425 -2.38 27.71 -25.41
CA LEU A 425 -1.81 28.83 -24.66
C LEU A 425 -0.27 28.78 -24.52
N GLY A 426 0.43 28.13 -25.46
CA GLY A 426 1.89 28.06 -25.53
C GLY A 426 2.52 26.87 -24.79
N PRO A 427 3.86 26.73 -24.84
CA PRO A 427 4.58 25.67 -24.16
C PRO A 427 4.60 25.84 -22.64
N GLY A 428 3.71 25.11 -21.97
CA GLY A 428 3.77 24.87 -20.51
C GLY A 428 2.70 25.56 -19.66
N LEU A 429 1.85 26.44 -20.21
CA LEU A 429 0.93 27.29 -19.43
C LEU A 429 -0.55 26.89 -19.47
N GLY A 430 -0.90 25.79 -20.16
CA GLY A 430 -2.28 25.30 -20.17
C GLY A 430 -2.35 23.81 -20.41
N PHE A 431 -2.55 23.04 -19.34
CA PHE A 431 -2.94 21.64 -19.43
C PHE A 431 -3.72 21.19 -18.20
N ASN A 432 -4.62 20.23 -18.40
CA ASN A 432 -5.41 19.66 -17.32
C ASN A 432 -4.66 18.49 -16.66
N ILE A 433 -4.12 18.73 -15.46
CA ILE A 433 -3.35 17.73 -14.68
C ILE A 433 -4.19 16.52 -14.29
N GLU A 434 -5.46 16.72 -13.96
CA GLU A 434 -6.39 15.64 -13.62
C GLU A 434 -6.61 14.71 -14.82
N MET A 435 -6.97 15.29 -15.97
CA MET A 435 -7.12 14.54 -17.21
C MET A 435 -5.83 13.83 -17.59
N LEU A 436 -4.67 14.48 -17.44
CA LEU A 436 -3.39 13.85 -17.74
C LEU A 436 -3.11 12.64 -16.83
N ALA A 437 -3.45 12.76 -15.54
CA ALA A 437 -3.36 11.63 -14.60
C ALA A 437 -4.25 10.46 -15.03
N ASP A 438 -5.47 10.75 -15.49
CA ASP A 438 -6.39 9.73 -16.02
C ASP A 438 -5.84 9.08 -17.28
N VAL A 439 -5.27 9.84 -18.21
CA VAL A 439 -4.66 9.29 -19.43
C VAL A 439 -3.55 8.29 -19.10
N PHE A 440 -2.65 8.61 -18.18
CA PHE A 440 -1.60 7.68 -17.75
C PHE A 440 -2.18 6.43 -17.07
N LEU A 441 -3.24 6.56 -16.26
CA LEU A 441 -3.92 5.41 -15.67
C LEU A 441 -4.56 4.51 -16.73
N GLN A 442 -5.22 5.09 -17.73
CA GLN A 442 -5.82 4.34 -18.84
C GLN A 442 -4.76 3.62 -19.68
N MET A 443 -3.61 4.26 -19.91
CA MET A 443 -2.47 3.58 -20.55
C MET A 443 -1.97 2.41 -19.70
N ALA A 444 -1.81 2.58 -18.38
CA ALA A 444 -1.42 1.48 -17.50
C ALA A 444 -2.42 0.31 -17.55
N LEU A 445 -3.73 0.62 -17.54
CA LEU A 445 -4.79 -0.39 -17.67
C LEU A 445 -4.73 -1.14 -18.99
N ALA A 446 -4.57 -0.44 -20.10
CA ALA A 446 -4.48 -1.07 -21.42
C ALA A 446 -3.24 -1.98 -21.52
N LEU A 447 -2.11 -1.56 -20.95
CA LEU A 447 -0.90 -2.37 -20.89
C LEU A 447 -1.07 -3.63 -20.02
N GLU A 448 -1.72 -3.52 -18.85
CA GLU A 448 -2.01 -4.70 -18.02
C GLU A 448 -3.03 -5.64 -18.67
N HIS A 449 -4.01 -5.12 -19.43
CA HIS A 449 -4.89 -5.97 -20.25
C HIS A 449 -4.10 -6.73 -21.32
N LEU A 450 -3.25 -6.04 -22.08
CA LEU A 450 -2.40 -6.67 -23.10
C LEU A 450 -1.50 -7.75 -22.47
N LEU A 451 -0.85 -7.47 -21.34
CA LEU A 451 -0.05 -8.45 -20.62
C LEU A 451 -0.87 -9.67 -20.17
N GLY A 452 -2.11 -9.45 -19.72
CA GLY A 452 -3.05 -10.52 -19.38
C GLY A 452 -3.32 -11.45 -20.56
N ASP A 453 -3.68 -10.88 -21.71
CA ASP A 453 -4.02 -11.64 -22.91
C ASP A 453 -2.80 -12.40 -23.47
N LEU A 454 -1.63 -11.76 -23.49
CA LEU A 454 -0.37 -12.38 -23.92
C LEU A 454 0.04 -13.55 -23.01
N LEU A 455 -0.35 -13.52 -21.74
CA LEU A 455 -0.10 -14.62 -20.80
C LEU A 455 -1.07 -15.80 -21.02
N GLU A 456 -2.31 -15.54 -21.45
CA GLU A 456 -3.31 -16.57 -21.75
C GLU A 456 -2.99 -17.36 -23.02
N VAL A 457 -2.37 -16.75 -24.03
CA VAL A 457 -1.95 -17.44 -25.27
C VAL A 457 -0.85 -18.49 -25.03
N LYS A 458 -0.20 -18.50 -23.86
CA LYS A 458 0.93 -19.39 -23.52
C LYS A 458 0.53 -20.66 -22.79
N TYR A 459 -0.75 -20.83 -22.45
CA TYR A 459 -1.33 -21.99 -21.78
C TYR A 459 -2.65 -22.37 -22.45
#